data_AF-A0A212C6V9-F1
#
_entry.id   AF-A0A212C6V9-F1
#
_cell.length_a   1.000
_cell.length_b   1.000
_cell.length_c   1.000
_cell.angle_alpha   90.00
_cell.angle_beta   90.00
_cell.angle_gamma   90.00
#
_symmetry.space_group_name_H-M   'P 1'
#
loop_
_entity.id
_entity.type
_entity.pdbx_description
1 polymer ?
#
loop_
_entity_poly.entity_id
_entity_poly.type
_entity_poly.pdbx_seq_one_letter_code
_entity_poly.pdbx_strand_id
1 'polypeptide(L)'
;MQVKPYNVYVTVAYPPDTDTPGFAKENQTKPLETRLISETTSVCKPEQVAKQIVKDAIQGNFSSSIGSDGYMLSSLTCGMAPVTSITEGLQQVVTMGLFRTIALFYLGSFDSIVRRCMMQKAKSETIDKTA
;
A
#
# COMPACT_ATOMS: atom_id res chain seq x y z
N MET A 1 2.71 21.19 8.20
CA MET A 1 3.40 22.43 7.78
C MET A 1 3.33 23.51 8.86
N GLN A 2 2.17 23.63 9.52
CA GLN A 2 1.86 24.57 10.59
C GLN A 2 2.71 24.38 11.85
N VAL A 3 3.16 23.16 12.12
CA VAL A 3 3.96 22.84 13.32
C VAL A 3 5.48 23.01 13.13
N LYS A 4 5.93 23.28 11.89
CA LYS A 4 7.36 23.46 11.57
C LYS A 4 8.03 24.57 12.41
N PRO A 5 7.40 25.73 12.70
CA PRO A 5 8.01 26.76 13.54
C PRO A 5 8.32 26.31 14.98
N TYR A 6 7.69 25.23 15.45
CA TYR A 6 7.88 24.68 16.79
C TYR A 6 8.90 23.54 16.83
N ASN A 7 9.63 23.30 15.73
CA ASN A 7 10.57 22.19 15.59
C ASN A 7 9.91 20.81 15.81
N VAL A 8 8.63 20.68 15.42
CA VAL A 8 7.89 19.43 15.46
C VAL A 8 7.77 18.87 14.04
N TYR A 9 8.17 17.62 13.89
CA TYR A 9 8.08 16.87 12.63
C TYR A 9 6.89 15.91 12.69
N VAL A 10 6.29 15.66 11.54
CA VAL A 10 5.12 14.76 11.40
C VAL A 10 5.46 13.74 10.33
N THR A 11 5.24 12.47 10.66
CA THR A 11 5.44 11.34 9.76
C THR A 11 4.13 10.57 9.62
N VAL A 12 3.70 10.33 8.38
CA VAL A 12 2.56 9.49 8.04
C VAL A 12 3.07 8.12 7.64
N ALA A 13 2.66 7.09 8.37
CA ALA A 13 3.05 5.72 8.09
C ALA A 13 2.03 5.01 7.20
N TYR A 14 2.52 4.33 6.17
CA TYR A 14 1.76 3.50 5.23
C TYR A 14 2.27 2.04 5.33
N PRO A 15 1.94 1.32 6.42
CA PRO A 15 2.42 -0.03 6.62
C PRO A 15 1.81 -1.01 5.60
N PRO A 16 2.56 -2.02 5.14
CA PRO A 16 2.02 -3.12 4.34
C PRO A 16 1.29 -4.13 5.24
N ASP A 17 0.80 -5.22 4.64
CA ASP A 17 0.31 -6.37 5.39
C ASP A 17 1.39 -6.84 6.38
N THR A 18 1.03 -6.84 7.67
CA THR A 18 1.95 -7.08 8.78
C THR A 18 1.46 -8.25 9.61
N ASP A 19 2.35 -9.18 9.94
CA ASP A 19 2.05 -10.41 10.69
C ASP A 19 1.65 -10.08 12.13
N THR A 20 0.37 -9.78 12.31
CA THR A 20 -0.23 -9.40 13.58
C THR A 20 -1.42 -10.30 13.87
N PRO A 21 -1.81 -10.47 15.14
CA PRO A 21 -3.05 -11.16 15.49
C PRO A 21 -4.28 -10.53 14.81
N GLY A 22 -4.27 -9.22 14.57
CA GLY A 22 -5.30 -8.50 13.83
C GLY A 22 -5.40 -8.94 12.37
N PHE A 23 -4.26 -9.03 11.67
CA PHE A 23 -4.21 -9.51 10.29
C PHE A 23 -4.69 -10.96 10.16
N ALA A 24 -4.29 -11.83 11.11
CA ALA A 24 -4.79 -13.21 11.16
C ALA A 24 -6.31 -13.28 11.35
N LYS A 25 -6.88 -12.39 12.17
CA LYS A 25 -8.33 -12.30 12.38
C LYS A 25 -9.06 -11.77 11.13
N GLU A 26 -8.53 -10.73 10.50
CA GLU A 26 -9.07 -10.14 9.27
C GLU A 26 -9.15 -11.18 8.13
N ASN A 27 -8.11 -12.01 7.99
CA ASN A 27 -8.03 -13.04 6.94
C ASN A 27 -9.12 -14.12 7.06
N GLN A 28 -9.77 -14.30 8.22
CA GLN A 28 -10.85 -15.27 8.38
C GLN A 28 -12.11 -14.89 7.60
N THR A 29 -12.37 -13.60 7.43
CA THR A 29 -13.58 -13.07 6.77
C THR A 29 -13.26 -12.25 5.53
N LYS A 30 -11.98 -12.21 5.12
CA LYS A 30 -11.51 -11.44 3.97
C LYS A 30 -12.13 -12.00 2.67
N PRO A 31 -12.77 -11.17 1.84
CA PRO A 31 -13.26 -11.60 0.53
C PRO A 31 -12.15 -12.20 -0.32
N LEU A 32 -12.48 -13.19 -1.15
CA LEU A 32 -11.51 -13.91 -1.99
C LEU A 32 -10.71 -12.94 -2.87
N GLU A 33 -11.39 -12.00 -3.51
CA GLU A 33 -10.77 -10.98 -4.37
C GLU A 33 -9.73 -10.14 -3.63
N THR A 34 -10.03 -9.70 -2.40
CA THR A 34 -9.12 -8.92 -1.55
C THR A 34 -7.93 -9.76 -1.13
N ARG A 35 -8.17 -11.03 -0.77
CA ARG A 35 -7.09 -11.96 -0.40
C ARG A 35 -6.13 -12.21 -1.56
N LEU A 36 -6.64 -12.46 -2.77
CA LEU A 36 -5.82 -12.66 -3.96
C LEU A 36 -5.00 -11.42 -4.34
N ILE A 37 -5.54 -10.22 -4.13
CA ILE A 37 -4.81 -8.96 -4.33
C ILE A 37 -3.74 -8.79 -3.24
N SER A 38 -4.07 -8.98 -1.96
CA SER A 38 -3.12 -8.87 -0.84
C SER A 38 -1.96 -9.86 -0.94
N GLU A 39 -2.23 -11.10 -1.36
CA GLU A 39 -1.22 -12.17 -1.47
C GLU A 39 -0.14 -11.90 -2.55
N THR A 40 -0.27 -10.86 -3.38
CA THR A 40 0.79 -10.49 -4.34
C THR A 40 2.03 -9.90 -3.68
N THR A 41 1.90 -9.44 -2.42
CA THR A 41 2.99 -8.81 -1.66
C THR A 41 3.29 -9.65 -0.42
N SER A 42 4.56 -9.69 -0.01
CA SER A 42 4.99 -10.45 1.17
C SER A 42 4.52 -9.79 2.47
N VAL A 43 4.04 -10.61 3.41
CA VAL A 43 3.70 -10.16 4.77
C VAL A 43 4.98 -9.77 5.53
N CYS A 44 4.97 -8.59 6.15
CA CYS A 44 6.10 -8.06 6.90
C CYS A 44 6.03 -8.42 8.39
N LYS A 45 7.20 -8.57 9.03
CA LYS A 45 7.27 -8.73 10.48
C LYS A 45 6.95 -7.41 11.20
N PRO A 46 6.21 -7.42 12.32
CA PRO A 46 5.90 -6.22 13.09
C PRO A 46 7.14 -5.42 13.48
N GLU A 47 8.23 -6.09 13.85
CA GLU A 47 9.48 -5.43 14.29
C GLU A 47 10.12 -4.65 13.15
N GLN A 48 10.05 -5.17 11.92
CA GLN A 48 10.57 -4.50 10.73
C GLN A 48 9.76 -3.22 10.44
N VAL A 49 8.43 -3.32 10.50
CA VAL A 49 7.54 -2.19 10.26
C VAL A 49 7.73 -1.12 11.34
N ALA A 50 7.73 -1.50 12.62
CA ALA A 50 7.97 -0.59 13.72
C ALA A 50 9.33 0.11 13.62
N LYS A 51 10.39 -0.63 13.29
CA LYS A 51 11.74 -0.06 13.11
C LYS A 51 11.78 0.97 11.99
N GLN A 52 11.10 0.71 10.88
CA GLN A 52 11.08 1.66 9.76
C GLN A 52 10.31 2.94 10.12
N ILE A 53 9.14 2.81 10.74
CA ILE A 53 8.32 3.96 11.19
C ILE A 53 9.13 4.84 12.16
N VAL A 54 9.76 4.24 13.17
CA VAL A 54 10.56 4.97 14.15
C VAL A 54 11.77 5.66 13.49
N LYS A 55 12.45 4.97 12.58
CA LYS A 55 13.58 5.53 11.83
C LYS A 55 13.14 6.77 11.03
N ASP A 56 12.05 6.66 10.28
CA ASP A 56 11.54 7.76 9.45
C ASP A 56 11.10 8.96 10.30
N ALA A 57 10.45 8.70 11.44
CA ALA A 57 10.07 9.75 12.39
C ALA A 57 11.29 10.49 12.97
N ILE A 58 12.35 9.77 13.35
CA ILE A 58 13.60 10.37 13.84
C ILE A 58 14.30 11.18 12.76
N GLN A 59 14.26 10.73 11.51
CA GLN A 59 14.84 11.43 10.36
C GLN A 59 14.00 12.62 9.88
N GLY A 60 12.80 12.80 10.43
CA GLY A 60 11.86 13.84 10.02
C GLY A 60 11.19 13.58 8.67
N ASN A 61 11.29 12.34 8.14
CA ASN A 61 10.68 11.91 6.89
C ASN A 61 9.16 12.04 6.99
N PHE A 62 8.55 12.75 6.05
CA PHE A 62 7.09 12.97 6.11
C PHE A 62 6.31 11.70 5.80
N SER A 63 6.79 10.88 4.87
CA SER A 63 6.15 9.62 4.49
C SER A 63 7.02 8.44 4.91
N SER A 64 6.44 7.49 5.63
CA SER A 64 7.08 6.21 5.96
C SER A 64 6.38 5.09 5.22
N SER A 65 7.12 4.39 4.37
CA SER A 65 6.63 3.23 3.61
C SER A 65 7.66 2.10 3.65
N ILE A 66 7.21 0.88 3.39
CA ILE A 66 8.05 -0.32 3.48
C ILE A 66 8.02 -1.05 2.14
N GLY A 67 9.20 -1.47 1.68
CA GLY A 67 9.36 -2.20 0.41
C GLY A 67 9.27 -1.30 -0.82
N SER A 68 9.54 -1.89 -1.99
CA SER A 68 9.49 -1.20 -3.29
C SER A 68 8.09 -0.74 -3.65
N ASP A 69 7.08 -1.58 -3.38
CA ASP A 69 5.69 -1.30 -3.75
C ASP A 69 5.14 -0.15 -2.91
N GLY A 70 5.44 -0.15 -1.60
CA GLY A 70 5.11 0.95 -0.68
C GLY A 70 5.80 2.25 -1.09
N TYR A 71 7.08 2.19 -1.45
CA TYR A 71 7.82 3.36 -1.93
C TYR A 71 7.24 3.93 -3.24
N MET A 72 6.95 3.06 -4.20
CA MET A 72 6.35 3.43 -5.48
C MET A 72 4.97 4.06 -5.26
N LEU A 73 4.12 3.43 -4.44
CA LEU A 73 2.77 3.92 -4.16
C LEU A 73 2.81 5.24 -3.39
N SER A 74 3.68 5.37 -2.40
CA SER A 74 3.90 6.63 -1.66
C SER A 74 4.38 7.74 -2.58
N SER A 75 5.24 7.44 -3.55
CA SER A 75 5.72 8.43 -4.53
C SER A 75 4.64 8.83 -5.53
N LEU A 76 3.81 7.88 -5.97
CA LEU A 76 2.69 8.14 -6.89
C LEU A 76 1.56 8.95 -6.26
N THR A 77 1.39 8.83 -4.94
CA THR A 77 0.31 9.46 -4.18
C THR A 77 0.77 10.65 -3.35
N CYS A 78 2.03 11.08 -3.51
CA CYS A 78 2.62 12.13 -2.67
C CYS A 78 1.88 13.46 -2.82
N GLY A 79 1.33 13.79 -3.99
CA GLY A 79 0.54 15.03 -4.20
C GLY A 79 1.30 16.27 -3.73
N MET A 80 0.81 16.91 -2.66
CA MET A 80 1.47 18.07 -2.01
C MET A 80 2.14 17.74 -0.66
N ALA A 81 2.40 16.46 -0.40
CA ALA A 81 3.16 16.02 0.77
C ALA A 81 4.53 16.71 0.80
N PRO A 82 4.99 17.20 1.96
CA PRO A 82 6.32 17.77 2.09
C PRO A 82 7.41 16.75 1.76
N VAL A 83 8.37 17.14 0.93
CA VAL A 83 9.63 16.41 0.76
C VAL A 83 10.63 16.79 1.85
N THR A 84 11.46 15.85 2.28
CA THR A 84 12.51 16.10 3.27
C THR A 84 13.85 16.40 2.63
N SER A 85 14.03 16.06 1.36
CA SER A 85 15.26 16.34 0.61
C SER A 85 14.98 16.72 -0.85
N ILE A 86 15.91 17.48 -1.45
CA ILE A 86 15.87 17.83 -2.88
C ILE A 86 15.97 16.57 -3.74
N THR A 87 16.77 15.60 -3.32
CA THR A 87 16.93 14.31 -4.02
C THR A 87 15.64 13.51 -4.06
N GLU A 88 14.88 13.49 -2.95
CA GLU A 88 13.56 12.84 -2.91
C GLU A 88 12.59 13.51 -3.88
N GLY A 89 12.51 14.85 -3.86
CA GLY A 89 11.65 15.59 -4.78
C GLY A 89 12.03 15.37 -6.24
N LEU A 90 13.33 15.38 -6.56
CA LEU A 90 13.81 15.10 -7.92
C LEU A 90 13.46 13.67 -8.36
N GLN A 91 13.68 12.69 -7.47
CA GLN A 91 13.33 11.30 -7.74
C GLN A 91 11.84 11.17 -8.03
N GLN A 92 10.96 11.73 -7.19
CA GLN A 92 9.52 11.71 -7.39
C GLN A 92 9.12 12.29 -8.76
N VAL A 93 9.66 13.45 -9.14
CA VAL A 93 9.34 14.10 -10.42
C VAL A 93 9.80 13.24 -11.61
N VAL A 94 11.03 12.73 -11.56
CA VAL A 94 11.61 11.96 -12.68
C VAL A 94 10.96 10.57 -12.81
N THR A 95 10.66 9.90 -11.70
CA THR A 95 10.11 8.54 -11.73
C THR A 95 8.59 8.50 -11.89
N MET A 96 7.88 9.64 -11.76
CA MET A 96 6.41 9.70 -11.76
C MET A 96 5.79 9.00 -12.98
N GLY A 97 6.28 9.31 -14.19
CA GLY A 97 5.74 8.73 -15.43
C GLY A 97 5.96 7.22 -15.53
N LEU A 98 7.14 6.75 -15.12
CA LEU A 98 7.48 5.33 -15.09
C LEU A 98 6.61 4.59 -14.07
N PHE A 99 6.59 5.06 -12.83
CA PHE A 99 5.77 4.46 -11.77
C PHE A 99 4.29 4.47 -12.13
N ARG A 100 3.81 5.52 -12.83
CA ARG A 100 2.42 5.58 -13.24
C ARG A 100 2.09 4.50 -14.26
N THR A 101 3.01 4.24 -15.18
CA THR A 101 2.88 3.15 -16.18
C THR A 101 2.80 1.79 -15.47
N ILE A 102 3.69 1.53 -14.50
CA ILE A 102 3.68 0.30 -13.69
C ILE A 102 2.36 0.17 -12.92
N ALA A 103 1.89 1.25 -12.29
CA ALA A 103 0.64 1.25 -11.54
C ALA A 103 -0.59 0.97 -12.42
N LEU A 104 -0.59 1.35 -13.70
CA LEU A 104 -1.68 0.99 -14.62
C LEU A 104 -1.74 -0.53 -14.86
N PHE A 105 -0.60 -1.21 -14.92
CA PHE A 105 -0.58 -2.68 -14.97
C PHE A 105 -1.12 -3.31 -13.68
N TYR A 106 -0.79 -2.74 -12.51
CA TYR A 106 -1.32 -3.21 -11.23
C TYR A 106 -2.85 -3.09 -11.20
N LEU A 107 -3.37 -1.92 -11.56
CA LEU A 107 -4.82 -1.68 -11.63
C LEU A 107 -5.50 -2.64 -12.61
N GLY A 108 -4.92 -2.87 -13.79
CA GLY A 108 -5.44 -3.85 -14.75
C GLY A 108 -5.45 -5.29 -14.21
N SER A 109 -4.42 -5.67 -13.45
CA SER A 109 -4.36 -6.98 -12.78
C SER A 109 -5.44 -7.11 -11.69
N PHE A 110 -5.58 -6.10 -10.83
CA PHE A 110 -6.58 -6.07 -9.76
C PHE A 110 -8.00 -6.14 -10.33
N ASP A 111 -8.30 -5.35 -11.36
CA ASP A 111 -9.57 -5.40 -12.09
C ASP A 111 -9.85 -6.80 -12.65
N SER A 112 -8.81 -7.48 -13.18
CA SER A 112 -8.94 -8.84 -13.69
C SER A 112 -9.31 -9.84 -12.57
N ILE A 113 -8.64 -9.74 -11.41
CA ILE A 113 -8.92 -10.57 -10.24
C ILE A 113 -10.35 -10.38 -9.76
N VAL A 114 -10.79 -9.12 -9.61
CA VAL A 114 -12.15 -8.78 -9.16
C VAL A 114 -13.19 -9.32 -10.13
N ARG A 115 -13.00 -9.10 -11.44
CA ARG A 115 -13.93 -9.63 -12.47
C ARG A 115 -14.02 -11.15 -12.44
N ARG A 116 -12.90 -11.85 -12.28
CA ARG A 116 -12.88 -13.32 -12.17
C ARG A 116 -13.66 -13.81 -10.95
N CYS A 117 -13.44 -13.18 -9.80
CA CYS A 117 -14.14 -13.55 -8.56
C CYS A 117 -15.65 -13.29 -8.68
N MET A 118 -16.06 -12.18 -9.30
CA MET A 118 -17.47 -11.86 -9.56
C MET A 118 -18.13 -12.92 -10.46
N MET A 119 -17.48 -13.31 -11.56
CA MET A 119 -18.01 -14.35 -12.46
C MET A 119 -18.12 -15.71 -11.78
N GLN A 120 -17.16 -16.06 -10.91
CA GLN A 120 -17.21 -17.30 -10.13
C GLN A 120 -18.38 -17.31 -9.14
N LYS A 121 -18.60 -16.21 -8.40
CA LYS A 121 -19.74 -16.06 -7.48
C LYS A 121 -21.09 -16.16 -8.21
N ALA A 122 -21.24 -15.50 -9.36
CA ALA A 122 -22.47 -15.57 -10.16
C ALA A 122 -22.77 -16.99 -10.66
N LYS A 123 -21.72 -17.75 -11.03
CA LYS A 123 -21.85 -19.14 -11.48
C LYS A 123 -22.28 -20.07 -10.33
N SER A 124 -21.70 -19.93 -9.14
CA SER A 124 -22.10 -20.74 -7.96
C SER A 124 -23.56 -20.49 -7.57
N GLU A 125 -24.01 -19.23 -7.55
CA GLU A 125 -25.41 -18.91 -7.23
C GLU A 125 -26.42 -19.47 -8.24
N THR A 126 -26.02 -19.58 -9.51
CA THR A 126 -26.88 -20.16 -10.55
C THR A 126 -27.01 -21.67 -10.35
N ILE A 127 -25.91 -22.35 -10.01
CA ILE A 127 -25.89 -23.79 -9.74
C ILE A 127 -26.79 -24.12 -8.54
N ASP A 128 -26.67 -23.39 -7.43
CA ASP A 128 -27.45 -23.60 -6.20
C ASP A 128 -28.96 -23.36 -6.40
N LYS A 129 -29.37 -22.51 -7.36
CA LYS A 129 -30.78 -22.27 -7.70
C LYS A 129 -31.38 -23.34 -8.61
N THR A 130 -30.54 -24.09 -9.33
CA THR A 130 -30.95 -25.16 -10.25
C THR A 130 -30.83 -26.56 -9.65
N ALA A 131 -30.22 -26.70 -8.46
CA ALA A 131 -30.12 -27.91 -7.67
C ALA A 131 -31.27 -28.01 -6.66
#